data_AF-A0A518ILB6-F1
#
_entry.id   AF-A0A518ILB6-F1
#
_cell.length_a   1.000
_cell.length_b   1.000
_cell.length_c   1.000
_cell.angle_alpha   90.00
_cell.angle_beta   90.00
_cell.angle_gamma   90.00
#
_symmetry.space_group_name_H-M   'P 1'
#
loop_
_entity.id
_entity.type
_entity.pdbx_description
1 polymer ?
#
loop_
_entity_poly.entity_id
_entity_poly.type
_entity_poly.pdbx_seq_one_letter_code
_entity_poly.pdbx_strand_id
1 'polypeptide(L)'
;MNQPDLKTSGTNARSSSWTIAIIVFLAIYFGMQWQQTQKQETDHQVKLGSKQESGSHSGELTGQNTLPPLKQADRPLSDKQDQIDHPATQPNQPAPNDVSTRIQTANSSPAKTKQTPANSNRPPPVEASKTTGKSQPELGQLRDLGGKVWESVAGLKYGPGSREKHRLIHIMRHAEDQPNRPGKHGVFIGNGERKKVLALIDEAYLQALKGGRNVQVKKEGKRVVYTVDMRRQIGFVGGQVGNQQGKPAAYKIRLVLEGTSVITAFPL
;
A
#
# COMPACT_ATOMS: atom_id res chain seq x y z
N MET A 1 -23.37 -74.99 19.86
CA MET A 1 -24.15 -73.76 19.66
C MET A 1 -23.52 -72.65 20.49
N ASN A 2 -22.76 -71.74 19.86
CA ASN A 2 -22.13 -70.59 20.52
C ASN A 2 -22.81 -69.32 19.99
N GLN A 3 -23.31 -68.48 20.88
CA GLN A 3 -23.83 -67.14 20.54
C GLN A 3 -22.67 -66.15 20.38
N PRO A 4 -22.76 -65.16 19.47
CA PRO A 4 -21.81 -64.06 19.42
C PRO A 4 -22.21 -62.88 20.32
N ASP A 5 -21.21 -62.37 21.04
CA ASP A 5 -21.23 -61.15 21.86
C ASP A 5 -21.48 -59.87 21.04
N LEU A 6 -22.36 -59.00 21.56
CA LEU A 6 -22.62 -57.65 21.05
C LEU A 6 -21.61 -56.65 21.66
N LYS A 7 -20.74 -56.07 20.83
CA LYS A 7 -19.91 -54.90 21.19
C LYS A 7 -20.70 -53.61 20.99
N THR A 8 -20.91 -52.87 22.07
CA THR A 8 -21.39 -51.49 22.07
C THR A 8 -20.24 -50.50 21.86
N SER A 9 -20.43 -49.53 20.96
CA SER A 9 -19.50 -48.42 20.72
C SER A 9 -19.87 -47.22 21.61
N GLY A 10 -18.99 -46.90 22.56
CA GLY A 10 -19.06 -45.66 23.34
C GLY A 10 -18.48 -44.48 22.56
N THR A 11 -19.30 -43.47 22.29
CA THR A 11 -18.87 -42.18 21.72
C THR A 11 -18.29 -41.28 22.82
N ASN A 12 -17.00 -40.96 22.71
CA ASN A 12 -16.35 -39.98 23.59
C ASN A 12 -16.67 -38.56 23.10
N ALA A 13 -17.51 -37.84 23.83
CA ALA A 13 -17.68 -36.40 23.70
C ALA A 13 -16.53 -35.67 24.42
N ARG A 14 -15.74 -34.88 23.68
CA ARG A 14 -14.78 -33.93 24.24
C ARG A 14 -14.80 -32.62 23.45
N SER A 15 -14.61 -31.53 24.20
CA SER A 15 -14.28 -30.15 23.81
C SER A 15 -15.42 -29.12 23.72
N SER A 16 -15.87 -28.66 24.89
CA SER A 16 -16.70 -27.47 25.08
C SER A 16 -15.97 -26.34 25.84
N SER A 17 -14.65 -26.23 25.69
CA SER A 17 -13.85 -25.15 26.31
C SER A 17 -13.19 -24.18 25.32
N TRP A 18 -13.30 -24.41 24.01
CA TRP A 18 -12.69 -23.50 23.01
C TRP A 18 -13.67 -22.47 22.43
N THR A 19 -14.97 -22.77 22.44
CA THR A 19 -16.03 -21.87 21.93
C THR A 19 -16.27 -20.65 22.82
N ILE A 20 -16.07 -20.77 24.14
CA ILE A 20 -16.34 -19.68 25.09
C ILE A 20 -15.31 -18.54 24.93
N ALA A 21 -14.04 -18.87 24.67
CA ALA A 21 -12.98 -17.88 24.49
C ALA A 21 -13.20 -17.00 23.23
N ILE A 22 -13.77 -17.56 22.16
CA ILE A 22 -14.03 -16.85 20.91
C ILE A 22 -15.17 -15.83 21.09
N ILE A 23 -16.21 -16.19 21.84
CA ILE A 23 -17.36 -15.30 22.08
C ILE A 23 -16.94 -14.07 22.92
N VAL A 24 -16.09 -14.26 23.93
CA VAL A 24 -15.58 -13.14 24.75
C VAL A 24 -14.71 -12.20 23.92
N PHE A 25 -13.85 -12.73 23.04
CA PHE A 25 -13.01 -11.89 22.16
C PHE A 25 -13.84 -11.09 21.15
N LEU A 26 -14.91 -11.67 20.60
CA LEU A 26 -15.81 -10.96 19.68
C LEU A 26 -16.61 -9.86 20.38
N ALA A 27 -17.07 -10.08 21.62
CA ALA A 27 -17.78 -9.06 22.39
C ALA A 27 -16.87 -7.86 22.73
N ILE A 28 -15.62 -8.11 23.12
CA ILE A 28 -14.63 -7.04 23.38
C ILE A 28 -14.29 -6.30 22.08
N TYR A 29 -14.09 -7.02 20.98
CA TYR A 29 -13.79 -6.42 19.68
C TYR A 29 -14.94 -5.53 19.17
N PHE A 30 -16.20 -5.96 19.36
CA PHE A 30 -17.38 -5.16 18.98
C PHE A 30 -17.57 -3.93 19.88
N GLY A 31 -17.36 -4.05 21.19
CA GLY A 31 -17.43 -2.91 22.12
C GLY A 31 -16.40 -1.83 21.80
N MET A 32 -15.18 -2.23 21.40
CA MET A 32 -14.10 -1.29 21.06
C MET A 32 -14.34 -0.56 19.72
N GLN A 33 -15.05 -1.17 18.77
CA GLN A 33 -15.47 -0.49 17.53
C GLN A 33 -16.58 0.55 17.80
N TRP A 34 -17.46 0.30 18.77
CA TRP A 34 -18.61 1.20 19.05
C TRP A 34 -18.20 2.53 19.69
N GLN A 35 -17.11 2.57 20.47
CA GLN A 35 -16.58 3.82 21.04
C GLN A 35 -15.98 4.78 19.99
N GLN A 36 -15.51 4.27 18.85
CA GLN A 36 -14.91 5.15 17.82
C GLN A 36 -15.95 5.95 17.04
N THR A 37 -17.19 5.47 16.94
CA THR A 37 -18.27 6.15 16.18
C THR A 37 -18.81 7.37 16.92
N GLN A 38 -18.85 7.35 18.27
CA GLN A 38 -19.31 8.48 19.08
C GLN A 38 -18.36 9.68 19.06
N LYS A 39 -17.07 9.48 18.77
CA LYS A 39 -16.08 10.56 18.74
C LYS A 39 -16.14 11.44 17.47
N GLN A 40 -16.93 11.06 16.46
CA GLN A 40 -17.06 11.83 15.22
C GLN A 40 -18.26 12.78 15.21
N GLU A 41 -19.24 12.62 16.10
CA GLU A 41 -20.42 13.52 16.13
C GLU A 41 -20.21 14.81 16.93
N THR A 42 -19.22 14.87 17.84
CA THR A 42 -18.94 16.09 18.62
C THR A 42 -18.13 17.16 17.86
N ASP A 43 -17.38 16.80 16.82
CA ASP A 43 -16.54 17.76 16.07
C ASP A 43 -17.29 18.47 14.93
N HIS A 44 -18.46 17.98 14.53
CA HIS A 44 -19.23 18.58 13.42
C HIS A 44 -20.17 19.72 13.83
N GLN A 45 -20.34 20.00 15.13
CA GLN A 45 -21.24 21.06 15.60
C GLN A 45 -20.55 22.40 15.94
N VAL A 46 -19.22 22.48 15.91
CA VAL A 46 -18.48 23.73 16.25
C VAL A 46 -18.19 24.61 15.02
N LYS A 47 -18.43 24.14 13.78
CA LYS A 47 -17.98 24.83 12.56
C LYS A 47 -19.10 25.41 11.67
N LEU A 48 -20.18 25.91 12.28
CA LEU A 48 -21.29 26.59 11.57
C LEU A 48 -21.67 27.97 12.16
N GLY A 49 -20.91 28.49 13.13
CA GLY A 49 -21.21 29.76 13.81
C GLY A 49 -20.16 30.85 13.59
N SER A 50 -19.93 31.29 12.34
CA SER A 50 -19.24 32.58 12.10
C SER A 50 -19.52 33.10 10.69
N LYS A 51 -20.70 33.69 10.51
CA LYS A 51 -21.00 34.56 9.35
C LYS A 51 -21.73 35.80 9.86
N GLN A 52 -20.98 36.88 10.06
CA GLN A 52 -21.52 38.22 10.29
C GLN A 52 -20.51 39.25 9.79
N GLU A 53 -20.69 39.73 8.55
CA GLU A 53 -20.05 40.94 8.04
C GLU A 53 -21.11 42.05 7.99
N SER A 54 -20.97 42.98 8.91
CA SER A 54 -21.31 44.41 8.78
C SER A 54 -20.04 45.06 8.19
N GLY A 55 -20.03 46.01 7.26
CA GLY A 55 -20.80 47.23 7.14
C GLY A 55 -19.86 48.30 6.53
N SER A 56 -20.44 49.15 5.69
CA SER A 56 -19.89 50.28 4.94
C SER A 56 -18.89 51.20 5.69
N HIS A 57 -17.87 51.77 5.01
CA HIS A 57 -17.66 53.23 4.81
C HIS A 57 -16.27 53.65 4.24
N SER A 58 -16.31 54.31 3.08
CA SER A 58 -15.66 55.58 2.63
C SER A 58 -14.18 55.97 2.86
N GLY A 59 -13.57 56.50 1.78
CA GLY A 59 -12.55 57.58 1.71
C GLY A 59 -11.09 57.13 1.94
N GLU A 60 -10.02 57.75 1.46
CA GLU A 60 -9.71 58.87 0.57
C GLU A 60 -8.17 58.80 0.34
N LEU A 61 -7.66 59.63 -0.57
CA LEU A 61 -6.34 59.72 -1.21
C LEU A 61 -5.08 59.86 -0.31
N THR A 62 -3.93 59.76 -1.01
CA THR A 62 -2.54 60.18 -0.66
C THR A 62 -1.84 59.34 0.41
N GLY A 63 -0.57 58.93 0.30
CA GLY A 63 0.59 59.39 -0.46
C GLY A 63 1.79 59.36 0.50
N GLN A 64 2.98 59.01 -0.03
CA GLN A 64 4.31 59.17 0.57
C GLN A 64 4.87 58.04 1.46
N ASN A 65 5.95 57.44 0.93
CA ASN A 65 7.24 57.12 1.55
C ASN A 65 7.34 57.25 3.07
N THR A 66 7.91 56.23 3.74
CA THR A 66 9.07 56.32 4.65
C THR A 66 9.37 54.94 5.28
N LEU A 67 10.50 54.32 4.93
CA LEU A 67 11.31 53.46 5.84
C LEU A 67 12.10 54.40 6.77
N PRO A 68 12.46 54.08 8.04
CA PRO A 68 13.16 52.86 8.50
C PRO A 68 12.84 52.53 10.01
N PRO A 69 13.73 51.99 10.89
CA PRO A 69 14.87 51.06 10.78
C PRO A 69 14.76 49.80 11.70
N LEU A 70 15.74 48.89 11.53
CA LEU A 70 16.13 47.78 12.41
C LEU A 70 16.01 48.09 13.92
N LYS A 71 15.55 47.09 14.69
CA LYS A 71 15.92 46.93 16.10
C LYS A 71 16.26 45.48 16.41
N GLN A 72 17.55 45.30 16.67
CA GLN A 72 18.22 44.12 17.20
C GLN A 72 18.11 44.18 18.73
N ALA A 73 17.66 43.09 19.37
CA ALA A 73 17.88 42.85 20.81
C ALA A 73 17.66 41.36 21.13
N ASP A 74 18.78 40.70 21.40
CA ASP A 74 19.05 39.91 22.60
C ASP A 74 18.20 38.66 22.93
N ARG A 75 18.87 37.51 22.74
CA ARG A 75 18.73 36.32 23.57
C ARG A 75 19.17 36.63 25.01
N PRO A 76 18.58 35.92 25.98
CA PRO A 76 19.45 35.09 26.82
C PRO A 76 18.96 33.65 26.98
N LEU A 77 19.95 32.78 27.17
CA LEU A 77 19.87 31.39 27.61
C LEU A 77 19.11 31.28 28.94
N SER A 78 18.39 30.17 29.11
CA SER A 78 18.25 29.55 30.43
C SER A 78 18.37 28.03 30.27
N ASP A 79 19.49 27.55 30.79
CA ASP A 79 19.67 26.21 31.32
C ASP A 79 18.62 25.92 32.39
N LYS A 80 18.01 24.74 32.34
CA LYS A 80 17.77 23.98 33.58
C LYS A 80 17.70 22.50 33.29
N GLN A 81 18.72 21.83 33.80
CA GLN A 81 18.76 20.40 34.10
C GLN A 81 17.61 20.01 35.03
N ASP A 82 17.00 18.86 34.78
CA ASP A 82 16.62 17.95 35.86
C ASP A 82 16.93 16.52 35.45
N GLN A 83 17.81 15.92 36.25
CA GLN A 83 18.18 14.51 36.30
C GLN A 83 17.08 13.76 37.05
N ILE A 84 16.57 12.65 36.50
CA ILE A 84 15.98 11.58 37.31
C ILE A 84 16.38 10.22 36.70
N ASP A 85 17.34 9.60 37.38
CA ASP A 85 17.50 8.18 37.73
C ASP A 85 17.14 7.08 36.72
N HIS A 86 18.21 6.40 36.29
CA HIS A 86 18.21 4.99 35.90
C HIS A 86 17.95 4.10 37.13
N PRO A 87 17.30 2.94 36.93
CA PRO A 87 17.94 1.72 37.40
C PRO A 87 18.24 0.76 36.26
N ALA A 88 19.46 0.25 36.32
CA ALA A 88 20.03 -0.78 35.47
C ALA A 88 19.30 -2.12 35.63
N THR A 89 19.14 -2.86 34.52
CA THR A 89 19.12 -4.33 34.56
C THR A 89 19.68 -4.87 33.22
N GLN A 90 20.91 -5.35 33.29
CA GLN A 90 21.50 -6.43 32.48
C GLN A 90 22.36 -7.25 33.46
N PRO A 91 22.74 -8.51 33.20
CA PRO A 91 22.56 -9.32 31.99
C PRO A 91 21.95 -10.71 32.31
N ASN A 92 21.54 -11.47 31.29
CA ASN A 92 21.68 -12.94 31.37
C ASN A 92 21.88 -13.53 29.98
N GLN A 93 23.02 -14.19 29.85
CA GLN A 93 23.52 -14.95 28.72
C GLN A 93 23.70 -16.41 29.21
N PRO A 94 24.18 -17.37 28.40
CA PRO A 94 23.40 -18.49 27.86
C PRO A 94 23.86 -19.87 28.38
N ALA A 95 23.11 -20.95 28.08
CA ALA A 95 23.57 -22.35 27.95
C ALA A 95 22.38 -23.32 27.70
N PRO A 96 22.57 -24.59 27.31
CA PRO A 96 23.43 -25.14 26.24
C PRO A 96 22.68 -26.18 25.36
N ASN A 97 23.46 -26.91 24.56
CA ASN A 97 23.13 -27.71 23.37
C ASN A 97 22.52 -29.12 23.59
N ASP A 98 22.34 -29.78 22.44
CA ASP A 98 22.16 -31.22 22.16
C ASP A 98 20.71 -31.73 22.08
N VAL A 99 20.26 -32.45 21.03
CA VAL A 99 20.90 -33.51 20.26
C VAL A 99 20.44 -33.54 18.78
N SER A 100 21.41 -33.85 17.94
CA SER A 100 21.37 -34.20 16.51
C SER A 100 20.64 -35.51 16.20
N THR A 101 19.86 -35.58 15.10
CA THR A 101 19.52 -36.77 14.27
C THR A 101 18.58 -36.30 13.14
N ARG A 102 18.61 -36.69 11.87
CA ARG A 102 19.52 -37.38 10.95
C ARG A 102 18.80 -37.34 9.59
N ILE A 103 19.56 -37.01 8.55
CA ILE A 103 19.30 -37.10 7.10
C ILE A 103 18.24 -38.13 6.68
N GLN A 104 17.26 -37.69 5.85
CA GLN A 104 16.85 -38.43 4.65
C GLN A 104 16.58 -37.50 3.47
N THR A 105 17.41 -37.69 2.46
CA THR A 105 17.32 -37.32 1.05
C THR A 105 16.10 -37.97 0.38
N ALA A 106 15.36 -37.19 -0.40
CA ALA A 106 14.61 -37.73 -1.54
C ALA A 106 14.50 -36.66 -2.64
N ASN A 107 15.37 -36.82 -3.64
CA ASN A 107 15.26 -36.21 -4.96
C ASN A 107 13.95 -36.63 -5.61
N SER A 108 13.12 -35.67 -6.02
CA SER A 108 12.18 -35.82 -7.14
C SER A 108 11.82 -34.45 -7.71
N SER A 109 12.60 -33.97 -8.68
CA SER A 109 12.04 -33.17 -9.78
C SER A 109 11.18 -34.10 -10.63
N PRO A 110 10.01 -33.65 -11.10
CA PRO A 110 10.03 -33.17 -12.47
C PRO A 110 9.18 -31.91 -12.74
N ALA A 111 9.55 -31.26 -13.84
CA ALA A 111 8.72 -30.45 -14.71
C ALA A 111 8.23 -29.09 -14.18
N LYS A 112 9.04 -28.07 -14.52
CA LYS A 112 8.60 -26.73 -14.93
C LYS A 112 7.29 -26.83 -15.73
N THR A 113 6.18 -26.49 -15.11
CA THR A 113 4.99 -26.02 -15.80
C THR A 113 4.97 -24.49 -15.68
N LYS A 114 5.39 -23.83 -16.76
CA LYS A 114 5.04 -22.41 -17.00
C LYS A 114 3.52 -22.34 -17.15
N GLN A 115 2.82 -22.21 -16.02
CA GLN A 115 1.40 -21.85 -16.02
C GLN A 115 1.29 -20.33 -16.01
N THR A 116 1.16 -19.78 -17.22
CA THR A 116 0.59 -18.46 -17.52
C THR A 116 -0.85 -18.41 -17.00
N PRO A 117 -1.22 -17.47 -16.10
CA PRO A 117 -2.62 -17.21 -15.83
C PRO A 117 -3.21 -16.30 -16.92
N ALA A 118 -4.37 -16.71 -17.40
CA ALA A 118 -5.40 -15.93 -18.11
C ALA A 118 -5.11 -15.52 -19.57
N ASN A 119 -5.64 -16.37 -20.44
CA ASN A 119 -6.23 -16.09 -21.74
C ASN A 119 -6.66 -14.62 -21.95
N SER A 120 -5.73 -13.81 -22.45
CA SER A 120 -6.02 -12.58 -23.15
C SER A 120 -5.82 -12.90 -24.63
N ASN A 121 -6.85 -12.79 -25.45
CA ASN A 121 -6.80 -12.99 -26.90
C ASN A 121 -5.96 -11.90 -27.63
N ARG A 122 -5.04 -11.23 -26.93
CA ARG A 122 -4.13 -10.27 -27.53
C ARG A 122 -2.76 -10.92 -27.66
N PRO A 123 -2.23 -11.10 -28.90
CA PRO A 123 -0.85 -11.53 -29.06
C PRO A 123 0.10 -10.52 -28.40
N PRO A 124 1.23 -10.97 -27.83
CA PRO A 124 2.26 -10.06 -27.35
C PRO A 124 2.70 -9.14 -28.50
N PRO A 125 3.00 -7.86 -28.27
CA PRO A 125 3.55 -7.01 -29.31
C PRO A 125 4.97 -7.46 -29.60
N VAL A 126 5.11 -8.40 -30.54
CA VAL A 126 6.36 -8.72 -31.24
C VAL A 126 6.28 -8.12 -32.62
N GLU A 127 7.37 -7.44 -32.97
CA GLU A 127 7.69 -6.73 -34.20
C GLU A 127 6.99 -7.28 -35.45
N ALA A 128 6.10 -6.47 -36.02
CA ALA A 128 5.65 -6.62 -37.41
C ALA A 128 5.44 -5.24 -38.01
N SER A 129 6.42 -4.88 -38.85
CA SER A 129 6.30 -4.23 -40.16
C SER A 129 5.31 -3.08 -40.35
N LYS A 130 5.89 -1.94 -40.76
CA LYS A 130 5.27 -0.81 -41.48
C LYS A 130 4.09 -1.27 -42.34
N THR A 131 2.90 -0.70 -42.12
CA THR A 131 2.03 0.00 -43.11
C THR A 131 0.71 0.43 -42.41
N THR A 132 0.21 1.63 -42.74
CA THR A 132 -0.99 2.36 -42.26
C THR A 132 -0.88 3.18 -40.97
N GLY A 133 -0.94 4.50 -41.12
CA GLY A 133 -0.75 5.54 -40.09
C GLY A 133 -1.90 5.67 -39.09
N LYS A 134 -2.07 4.67 -38.23
CA LYS A 134 -2.64 4.88 -36.89
C LYS A 134 -1.49 4.68 -35.90
N SER A 135 -1.11 5.75 -35.21
CA SER A 135 -0.09 5.67 -34.16
C SER A 135 -0.47 4.56 -33.17
N GLN A 136 0.49 3.69 -32.85
CA GLN A 136 0.24 2.69 -31.81
C GLN A 136 -0.15 3.41 -30.51
N PRO A 137 -1.16 2.92 -29.77
CA PRO A 137 -1.54 3.51 -28.50
C PRO A 137 -0.32 3.60 -27.58
N GLU A 138 -0.10 4.78 -27.03
CA GLU A 138 1.04 5.04 -26.14
C GLU A 138 0.74 4.47 -24.74
N LEU A 139 1.78 4.02 -24.03
CA LEU A 139 1.63 3.54 -22.66
C LEU A 139 0.96 4.59 -21.76
N GLY A 140 0.22 4.12 -20.76
CA GLY A 140 -0.50 4.97 -19.83
C GLY A 140 -1.82 5.55 -20.36
N GLN A 141 -2.17 5.28 -21.63
CA GLN A 141 -3.52 5.52 -22.13
C GLN A 141 -4.49 4.46 -21.59
N LEU A 142 -5.73 4.88 -21.35
CA LEU A 142 -6.82 4.02 -20.88
C LEU A 142 -7.93 3.97 -21.93
N ARG A 143 -8.46 2.78 -22.15
CA ARG A 143 -9.70 2.53 -22.87
C ARG A 143 -10.80 2.23 -21.86
N ASP A 144 -11.94 2.91 -21.99
CA ASP A 144 -13.13 2.59 -21.19
C ASP A 144 -13.77 1.29 -21.71
N LEU A 145 -14.03 0.34 -20.82
CA LEU A 145 -14.72 -0.92 -21.12
C LEU A 145 -16.18 -0.91 -20.64
N GLY A 146 -16.67 0.20 -20.08
CA GLY A 146 -17.96 0.29 -19.41
C GLY A 146 -17.91 -0.22 -17.97
N GLY A 147 -19.01 -0.04 -17.24
CA GLY A 147 -19.14 -0.57 -15.86
C GLY A 147 -18.12 -0.01 -14.87
N LYS A 148 -17.56 1.18 -15.13
CA LYS A 148 -16.45 1.77 -14.36
C LYS A 148 -15.18 0.91 -14.39
N VAL A 149 -14.91 0.27 -15.51
CA VAL A 149 -13.69 -0.50 -15.75
C VAL A 149 -12.92 0.14 -16.91
N TRP A 150 -11.65 0.44 -16.65
CA TRP A 150 -10.72 0.93 -17.65
C TRP A 150 -9.64 -0.11 -17.92
N GLU A 151 -9.16 -0.19 -19.15
CA GLU A 151 -8.07 -1.06 -19.56
C GLU A 151 -6.92 -0.24 -20.13
N SER A 152 -5.70 -0.51 -19.70
CA SER A 152 -4.52 0.13 -20.28
C SER A 152 -4.06 -0.53 -21.57
N VAL A 153 -3.16 0.14 -22.27
CA VAL A 153 -2.50 -0.41 -23.46
C VAL A 153 -1.72 -1.70 -23.15
N ALA A 154 -1.25 -1.89 -21.92
CA ALA A 154 -0.60 -3.15 -21.52
C ALA A 154 -1.59 -4.29 -21.19
N GLY A 155 -2.90 -4.02 -21.21
CA GLY A 155 -3.96 -5.00 -20.89
C GLY A 155 -4.28 -5.11 -19.40
N LEU A 156 -3.83 -4.15 -18.58
CA LEU A 156 -4.20 -4.06 -17.17
C LEU A 156 -5.59 -3.48 -17.00
N LYS A 157 -6.41 -4.08 -16.14
CA LYS A 157 -7.78 -3.63 -15.87
C LYS A 157 -7.87 -2.93 -14.53
N TYR A 158 -8.47 -1.75 -14.54
CA TYR A 158 -8.72 -0.90 -13.38
C TYR A 158 -10.22 -0.80 -13.19
N GLY A 159 -10.75 -1.54 -12.22
CA GLY A 159 -12.18 -1.56 -11.92
C GLY A 159 -12.51 -1.00 -10.54
N PRO A 160 -13.77 -1.16 -10.10
CA PRO A 160 -14.20 -0.81 -8.76
C PRO A 160 -13.31 -1.42 -7.66
N GLY A 161 -13.12 -0.66 -6.58
CA GLY A 161 -12.32 -1.05 -5.42
C GLY A 161 -13.10 -0.81 -4.12
N SER A 162 -12.68 -1.46 -3.04
CA SER A 162 -13.40 -1.39 -1.76
C SER A 162 -13.29 -0.02 -1.09
N ARG A 163 -12.12 0.29 -0.54
CA ARG A 163 -11.93 1.47 0.33
C ARG A 163 -12.13 2.80 -0.39
N GLU A 164 -11.69 2.88 -1.63
CA GLU A 164 -11.62 4.13 -2.39
C GLU A 164 -12.60 4.17 -3.56
N LYS A 165 -13.57 3.25 -3.57
CA LYS A 165 -14.58 3.05 -4.63
C LYS A 165 -14.00 2.59 -5.98
N HIS A 166 -12.76 2.96 -6.32
CA HIS A 166 -12.11 2.63 -7.58
C HIS A 166 -10.59 2.43 -7.46
N ARG A 167 -10.05 1.44 -8.18
CA ARG A 167 -8.61 1.08 -8.13
C ARG A 167 -7.71 2.17 -8.68
N LEU A 168 -8.17 2.89 -9.72
CA LEU A 168 -7.43 4.01 -10.28
C LEU A 168 -7.25 5.14 -9.27
N ILE A 169 -8.26 5.43 -8.43
CA ILE A 169 -8.15 6.45 -7.38
C ILE A 169 -7.04 6.07 -6.39
N HIS A 170 -6.99 4.80 -6.01
CA HIS A 170 -5.95 4.28 -5.12
C HIS A 170 -4.55 4.40 -5.71
N ILE A 171 -4.36 4.06 -6.98
CA ILE A 171 -3.07 4.23 -7.65
C ILE A 171 -2.68 5.71 -7.72
N MET A 172 -3.65 6.59 -7.98
CA MET A 172 -3.36 8.03 -8.05
C MET A 172 -3.00 8.63 -6.69
N ARG A 173 -3.33 7.99 -5.56
CA ARG A 173 -2.76 8.39 -4.25
C ARG A 173 -1.26 8.23 -4.18
N HIS A 174 -0.67 7.39 -5.02
CA HIS A 174 0.79 7.22 -5.16
C HIS A 174 1.39 8.17 -6.21
N ALA A 175 0.62 9.08 -6.81
CA ALA A 175 1.13 10.06 -7.76
C ALA A 175 1.70 11.32 -7.07
N GLU A 176 1.33 11.53 -5.80
CA GLU A 176 1.73 12.67 -4.98
C GLU A 176 2.09 12.21 -3.57
N ASP A 177 3.02 12.91 -2.93
CA ASP A 177 3.42 12.59 -1.57
C ASP A 177 2.35 13.01 -0.56
N GLN A 178 2.23 12.22 0.50
CA GLN A 178 1.39 12.50 1.66
C GLN A 178 2.33 12.66 2.85
N PRO A 179 2.95 13.83 3.05
CA PRO A 179 4.10 13.96 3.95
C PRO A 179 3.78 13.65 5.41
N ASN A 180 2.54 13.91 5.83
CA ASN A 180 2.06 13.64 7.17
C ASN A 180 1.54 12.20 7.35
N ARG A 181 1.55 11.36 6.31
CA ARG A 181 1.11 9.96 6.39
C ARG A 181 2.09 9.15 7.24
N PRO A 182 1.63 8.42 8.26
CA PRO A 182 2.49 7.54 9.04
C PRO A 182 3.23 6.51 8.18
N GLY A 183 4.52 6.33 8.45
CA GLY A 183 5.36 5.34 7.79
C GLY A 183 5.84 5.73 6.38
N LYS A 184 6.23 4.70 5.61
CA LYS A 184 6.75 4.83 4.23
C LYS A 184 5.62 4.88 3.21
N HIS A 185 5.71 5.76 2.23
CA HIS A 185 4.75 5.89 1.12
C HIS A 185 5.49 5.90 -0.22
N GLY A 186 5.31 4.91 -1.09
CA GLY A 186 5.89 4.98 -2.43
C GLY A 186 5.20 6.04 -3.28
N VAL A 187 5.95 6.95 -3.89
CA VAL A 187 5.43 8.04 -4.72
C VAL A 187 6.09 8.00 -6.09
N PHE A 188 5.29 7.96 -7.16
CA PHE A 188 5.77 7.89 -8.54
C PHE A 188 6.38 9.23 -9.00
N ILE A 189 7.40 9.15 -9.86
CA ILE A 189 7.96 10.30 -10.57
C ILE A 189 7.05 10.66 -11.76
N GLY A 190 5.87 11.16 -11.44
CA GLY A 190 4.85 11.56 -12.42
C GLY A 190 4.24 12.93 -12.15
N ASN A 191 4.62 13.58 -11.06
CA ASN A 191 4.11 14.90 -10.64
C ASN A 191 2.57 14.96 -10.62
N GLY A 192 1.90 13.93 -10.12
CA GLY A 192 0.43 13.85 -10.14
C GLY A 192 -0.19 13.45 -11.49
N GLU A 193 0.59 13.44 -12.59
CA GLU A 193 0.05 13.18 -13.92
C GLU A 193 -0.30 11.70 -14.14
N ARG A 194 -1.60 11.42 -14.23
CA ARG A 194 -2.16 10.08 -14.43
C ARG A 194 -1.49 9.32 -15.58
N LYS A 195 -1.34 9.93 -16.75
CA LYS A 195 -0.77 9.26 -17.94
C LYS A 195 0.65 8.76 -17.67
N LYS A 196 1.50 9.58 -17.04
CA LYS A 196 2.89 9.22 -16.71
C LYS A 196 2.96 8.09 -15.70
N VAL A 197 2.13 8.15 -14.64
CA VAL A 197 2.05 7.07 -13.63
C VAL A 197 1.62 5.75 -14.27
N LEU A 198 0.57 5.77 -15.08
CA LEU A 198 0.07 4.56 -15.75
C LEU A 198 1.06 4.02 -16.77
N ALA A 199 1.83 4.87 -17.45
CA ALA A 199 2.88 4.43 -18.37
C ALA A 199 3.98 3.62 -17.65
N LEU A 200 4.38 4.04 -16.44
CA LEU A 200 5.33 3.29 -15.60
C LEU A 200 4.78 1.93 -15.18
N ILE A 201 3.49 1.86 -14.83
CA ILE A 201 2.83 0.62 -14.45
C ILE A 201 2.70 -0.33 -15.64
N ASP A 202 2.33 0.20 -16.81
CA ASP A 202 2.28 -0.55 -18.06
C ASP A 202 3.65 -1.13 -18.43
N GLU A 203 4.70 -0.30 -18.37
CA GLU A 203 6.08 -0.74 -18.61
C GLU A 203 6.48 -1.85 -17.64
N ALA A 204 6.23 -1.67 -16.34
CA ALA A 204 6.53 -2.67 -15.31
C ALA A 204 5.79 -3.99 -15.55
N TYR A 205 4.52 -3.93 -15.94
CA TYR A 205 3.75 -5.14 -16.25
C TYR A 205 4.28 -5.86 -17.49
N LEU A 206 4.63 -5.14 -18.55
CA LEU A 206 5.24 -5.74 -19.73
C LEU A 206 6.59 -6.40 -19.39
N GLN A 207 7.40 -5.78 -18.53
CA GLN A 207 8.62 -6.42 -18.01
C GLN A 207 8.32 -7.65 -17.15
N ALA A 208 7.30 -7.59 -16.29
CA ALA A 208 6.86 -8.71 -15.46
C ALA A 208 6.44 -9.93 -16.30
N LEU A 209 5.74 -9.70 -17.42
CA LEU A 209 5.35 -10.75 -18.36
C LEU A 209 6.56 -11.39 -19.08
N LYS A 210 7.57 -10.58 -19.43
CA LYS A 210 8.84 -11.08 -19.98
C LYS A 210 9.62 -11.90 -18.95
N GLY A 211 9.53 -11.53 -17.67
CA GLY A 211 10.29 -12.12 -16.57
C GLY A 211 11.77 -11.72 -16.61
N GLY A 212 12.61 -12.48 -15.90
CA GLY A 212 14.05 -12.25 -15.84
C GLY A 212 14.56 -11.92 -14.43
N ARG A 213 15.85 -11.62 -14.32
CA ARG A 213 16.53 -11.40 -13.02
C ARG A 213 16.04 -10.14 -12.28
N ASN A 214 15.46 -9.18 -12.99
CA ASN A 214 14.90 -7.95 -12.44
C ASN A 214 13.42 -8.11 -12.00
N VAL A 215 12.83 -9.30 -12.11
CA VAL A 215 11.43 -9.56 -11.75
C VAL A 215 11.36 -10.60 -10.65
N GLN A 216 10.75 -10.23 -9.53
CA GLN A 216 10.36 -11.16 -8.47
C GLN A 216 8.86 -11.40 -8.55
N VAL A 217 8.44 -12.67 -8.45
CA VAL A 217 7.04 -13.08 -8.51
C VAL A 217 6.69 -13.85 -7.26
N LYS A 218 5.61 -13.46 -6.58
CA LYS A 218 5.04 -14.19 -5.45
C LYS A 218 3.55 -14.43 -5.69
N LYS A 219 3.10 -15.67 -5.49
CA LYS A 219 1.67 -16.02 -5.53
C LYS A 219 1.11 -15.99 -4.11
N GLU A 220 -0.03 -15.33 -3.94
CA GLU A 220 -0.74 -15.18 -2.68
C GLU A 220 -2.23 -15.49 -2.90
N GLY A 221 -2.57 -16.79 -2.82
CA GLY A 221 -3.91 -17.28 -3.17
C GLY A 221 -4.25 -16.96 -4.64
N LYS A 222 -5.31 -16.18 -4.86
CA LYS A 222 -5.71 -15.71 -6.20
C LYS A 222 -4.87 -14.55 -6.73
N ARG A 223 -4.03 -13.95 -5.88
CA ARG A 223 -3.23 -12.78 -6.24
C ARG A 223 -1.83 -13.16 -6.69
N VAL A 224 -1.30 -12.35 -7.59
CA VAL A 224 0.11 -12.37 -7.99
C VAL A 224 0.72 -11.02 -7.65
N VAL A 225 1.82 -11.05 -6.92
CA VAL A 225 2.63 -9.88 -6.59
C VAL A 225 3.88 -9.91 -7.44
N TYR A 226 4.02 -8.93 -8.31
CA TYR A 226 5.25 -8.65 -9.03
C TYR A 226 6.02 -7.57 -8.28
N THR A 227 7.33 -7.74 -8.12
CA THR A 227 8.26 -6.66 -7.81
C THR A 227 9.25 -6.55 -8.95
N VAL A 228 9.15 -5.46 -9.69
CA VAL A 228 9.90 -5.23 -10.93
C VAL A 228 10.93 -4.14 -10.70
N ASP A 229 12.20 -4.46 -10.86
CA ASP A 229 13.28 -3.47 -10.89
C ASP A 229 13.35 -2.82 -12.27
N MET A 230 13.03 -1.51 -12.28
CA MET A 230 12.95 -0.68 -13.48
C MET A 230 14.32 -0.15 -13.91
N ARG A 231 15.37 -0.36 -13.10
CA ARG A 231 16.77 0.02 -13.38
C ARG A 231 17.01 1.51 -13.62
N ARG A 232 16.03 2.33 -13.30
CA ARG A 232 16.04 3.78 -13.34
C ARG A 232 15.14 4.30 -12.23
N GLN A 233 15.35 5.54 -11.81
CA GLN A 233 14.47 6.16 -10.84
C GLN A 233 13.05 6.24 -11.42
N ILE A 234 12.08 5.73 -10.67
CA ILE A 234 10.65 5.74 -11.02
C ILE A 234 9.81 6.44 -9.96
N GLY A 235 10.44 6.95 -8.91
CA GLY A 235 9.76 7.55 -7.78
C GLY A 235 10.70 7.80 -6.60
N PHE A 236 10.10 7.93 -5.44
CA PHE A 236 10.78 8.05 -4.16
C PHE A 236 9.92 7.48 -3.03
N VAL A 237 10.54 7.26 -1.88
CA VAL A 237 9.83 6.97 -0.63
C VAL A 237 9.49 8.29 0.05
N GLY A 238 8.20 8.59 0.12
CA GLY A 238 7.60 9.69 0.88
C GLY A 238 6.93 9.22 2.18
N GLY A 239 5.91 9.95 2.63
CA GLY A 239 5.33 9.81 3.97
C GLY A 239 6.26 10.38 5.04
N GLN A 240 5.88 10.24 6.31
CA GLN A 240 6.69 10.77 7.42
C GLN A 240 8.12 10.22 7.39
N VAL A 241 8.27 8.91 7.17
CA VAL A 241 9.59 8.26 7.12
C VAL A 241 10.39 8.72 5.91
N GLY A 242 9.74 8.82 4.74
CA GLY A 242 10.41 9.29 3.53
C GLY A 242 10.91 10.73 3.65
N ASN A 243 10.10 11.61 4.25
CA ASN A 243 10.49 13.00 4.47
C ASN A 243 11.64 13.13 5.49
N GLN A 244 11.63 12.35 6.56
CA GLN A 244 12.75 12.28 7.50
C GLN A 244 14.05 11.79 6.84
N GLN A 245 13.94 10.91 5.84
CA GLN A 245 15.08 10.31 5.13
C GLN A 245 15.51 11.11 3.89
N GLY A 246 14.95 12.29 3.64
CA GLY A 246 15.31 13.10 2.46
C GLY A 246 14.78 12.55 1.13
N LYS A 247 13.64 11.84 1.17
CA LYS A 247 12.93 11.28 0.00
C LYS A 247 13.82 10.35 -0.86
N PRO A 248 14.28 9.21 -0.31
CA PRO A 248 15.19 8.33 -1.03
C PRO A 248 14.54 7.81 -2.33
N ALA A 249 15.34 7.71 -3.39
CA ALA A 249 14.87 7.29 -4.71
C ALA A 249 14.34 5.85 -4.71
N ALA A 250 13.24 5.64 -5.43
CA ALA A 250 12.63 4.34 -5.64
C ALA A 250 12.89 3.87 -7.08
N TYR A 251 13.30 2.60 -7.20
CA TYR A 251 13.72 1.99 -8.47
C TYR A 251 12.86 0.79 -8.86
N LYS A 252 12.02 0.31 -7.92
CA LYS A 252 11.20 -0.88 -8.11
C LYS A 252 9.73 -0.53 -8.04
N ILE A 253 8.91 -1.21 -8.82
CA ILE A 253 7.45 -1.14 -8.73
C ILE A 253 6.93 -2.44 -8.16
N ARG A 254 6.14 -2.35 -7.09
CA ARG A 254 5.31 -3.47 -6.63
C ARG A 254 3.95 -3.37 -7.31
N LEU A 255 3.57 -4.41 -8.02
CA LEU A 255 2.29 -4.54 -8.72
C LEU A 255 1.54 -5.77 -8.16
N VAL A 256 0.34 -5.55 -7.63
CA VAL A 256 -0.50 -6.62 -7.08
C VAL A 256 -1.69 -6.82 -8.00
N LEU A 257 -1.82 -8.02 -8.55
CA LEU A 257 -2.85 -8.37 -9.53
C LEU A 257 -3.73 -9.53 -9.08
N GLU A 258 -4.94 -9.57 -9.60
CA GLU A 258 -5.79 -10.76 -9.68
C GLU A 258 -6.15 -10.99 -11.16
N GLY A 259 -5.52 -11.98 -11.80
CA GLY A 259 -5.50 -12.06 -13.27
C GLY A 259 -4.82 -10.81 -13.86
N THR A 260 -5.54 -10.06 -14.71
CA THR A 260 -5.10 -8.75 -15.21
C THR A 260 -5.70 -7.57 -14.45
N SER A 261 -6.52 -7.82 -13.42
CA SER A 261 -7.14 -6.78 -12.61
C SER A 261 -6.15 -6.22 -11.60
N VAL A 262 -5.89 -4.92 -11.67
CA VAL A 262 -4.97 -4.24 -10.75
C VAL A 262 -5.63 -4.02 -9.41
N ILE A 263 -5.00 -4.54 -8.35
CA ILE A 263 -5.42 -4.32 -6.97
C ILE A 263 -4.75 -3.06 -6.40
N THR A 264 -3.44 -2.91 -6.63
CA THR A 264 -2.63 -1.72 -6.31
C THR A 264 -1.30 -1.78 -7.05
N ALA A 265 -0.66 -0.61 -7.21
CA ALA A 265 0.68 -0.47 -7.75
C ALA A 265 1.39 0.72 -7.09
N PHE A 266 2.64 0.56 -6.65
CA PHE A 266 3.39 1.65 -6.02
C PHE A 266 4.91 1.43 -6.08
N PRO A 267 5.72 2.52 -6.04
CA PRO A 267 7.18 2.46 -5.92
C PRO A 267 7.68 1.87 -4.60
N LEU A 268 8.83 1.21 -4.64
CA LEU A 268 9.59 0.70 -3.48
C LEU A 268 11.00 1.28 -3.42
#